data_AF-D7DWX0-F1
#
_entry.id   AF-D7DWX0-F1
#
_cell.length_a   1.000
_cell.length_b   1.000
_cell.length_c   1.000
_cell.angle_alpha   90.00
_cell.angle_beta   90.00
_cell.angle_gamma   90.00
#
_symmetry.space_group_name_H-M   'P 1'
#
loop_
_entity.id
_entity.type
_entity.pdbx_description
1 polymer ?
#
loop_
_entity_poly.entity_id
_entity_poly.type
_entity_poly.pdbx_seq_one_letter_code
_entity_poly.pdbx_strand_id
1 'polypeptide(L)' 'MAEPPWGYEGEFGLGIKTLIISLYYGGNMTQGKLLEFLEDIGISISAGYLSNLLIKNYSDFKSEKTEVFLY' A
#
# COMPACT_ATOMS: atom_id res chain seq x y z
N MET A 1 -11.54 -18.52 -16.78
CA MET A 1 -11.17 -17.93 -15.48
C MET A 1 -11.33 -16.44 -15.64
N ALA A 2 -12.07 -15.76 -14.77
CA ALA A 2 -12.32 -14.32 -14.92
C ALA A 2 -11.09 -13.53 -14.46
N GLU A 3 -10.62 -12.61 -15.29
CA GLU A 3 -9.58 -11.65 -14.90
C GLU A 3 -10.16 -10.71 -13.83
N PRO A 4 -9.44 -10.49 -12.72
CA PRO A 4 -9.90 -9.57 -11.69
C PRO A 4 -10.05 -8.15 -12.28
N PRO A 5 -11.01 -7.35 -11.81
CA PRO A 5 -11.12 -5.96 -12.21
C PRO A 5 -9.79 -5.23 -11.95
N TRP A 6 -9.42 -4.31 -12.85
CA TRP A 6 -8.23 -3.48 -12.74
C TRP A 6 -8.07 -2.94 -11.29
N GLY A 7 -6.96 -3.28 -10.63
CA GLY A 7 -6.67 -2.91 -9.24
C GLY A 7 -6.71 -4.06 -8.21
N TYR A 8 -7.12 -5.27 -8.61
CA TYR A 8 -7.19 -6.47 -7.77
C TYR A 8 -6.02 -7.45 -8.01
N GLU A 9 -4.82 -6.95 -8.33
CA GLU A 9 -3.65 -7.83 -8.44
C GLU A 9 -3.04 -8.15 -7.07
N GLY A 10 -2.97 -9.44 -6.70
CA GLY A 10 -2.29 -9.94 -5.50
C GLY A 10 -3.21 -10.36 -4.35
N GLU A 11 -2.62 -10.83 -3.25
CA GLU A 11 -3.34 -11.51 -2.16
C GLU A 11 -4.23 -10.60 -1.29
N PHE A 12 -4.01 -9.28 -1.34
CA PHE A 12 -4.79 -8.30 -0.58
C PHE A 12 -5.58 -7.39 -1.52
N GLY A 13 -6.86 -7.21 -1.20
CA GLY A 13 -7.75 -6.31 -1.92
C GLY A 13 -7.34 -4.83 -1.78
N LEU A 14 -7.87 -4.01 -2.68
CA LEU A 14 -7.58 -2.57 -2.74
C LEU A 14 -7.76 -1.86 -1.39
N GLY A 15 -8.82 -2.19 -0.64
CA GLY A 15 -9.11 -1.57 0.66
C GLY A 15 -7.98 -1.72 1.68
N ILE A 16 -7.37 -2.90 1.80
CA ILE A 16 -6.26 -3.15 2.73
C ILE A 16 -5.00 -2.41 2.27
N LYS A 17 -4.72 -2.40 0.96
CA LYS A 17 -3.59 -1.66 0.41
C LYS A 17 -3.74 -0.15 0.66
N THR A 18 -4.93 0.41 0.43
CA THR A 18 -5.22 1.82 0.71
C THR A 18 -5.04 2.14 2.19
N LEU A 19 -5.58 1.30 3.08
CA LEU A 19 -5.41 1.48 4.53
C LEU A 19 -3.94 1.51 4.93
N ILE A 20 -3.14 0.56 4.42
CA ILE A 20 -1.68 0.49 4.67
C ILE A 20 -0.99 1.78 4.25
N ILE A 21 -1.25 2.27 3.03
CA ILE A 21 -0.65 3.47 2.47
C ILE A 21 -1.06 4.70 3.30
N SER A 22 -2.34 4.84 3.63
CA SER A 22 -2.87 5.95 4.43
C SER A 22 -2.26 5.99 5.83
N LEU A 23 -2.10 4.85 6.50
CA LEU A 23 -1.50 4.80 7.83
C LEU A 23 0.02 5.05 7.80
N TYR A 24 0.72 4.54 6.79
CA TYR A 24 2.16 4.76 6.66
C TYR A 24 2.49 6.21 6.31
N TYR A 25 1.92 6.75 5.23
CA TYR A 25 2.24 8.11 4.75
C TYR A 25 1.40 9.21 5.39
N GLY A 26 0.11 8.97 5.65
CA GLY A 26 -0.77 9.94 6.29
C GLY A 26 -0.71 9.89 7.83
N GLY A 27 -0.52 8.70 8.39
CA GLY A 27 -0.42 8.47 9.84
C GLY A 27 1.02 8.46 10.39
N ASN A 28 2.05 8.61 9.54
CA ASN A 28 3.47 8.53 9.90
C ASN A 28 3.83 7.26 10.71
N MET A 29 3.15 6.15 10.45
CA MET A 29 3.46 4.88 11.12
C MET A 29 4.76 4.29 10.57
N THR A 30 5.57 3.72 11.45
CA THR A 30 6.70 2.90 11.01
C THR A 30 6.20 1.56 10.48
N GLN A 31 6.98 0.91 9.62
CA GLN A 31 6.62 -0.38 9.06
C GLN A 31 6.40 -1.45 10.15
N GLY A 32 7.19 -1.42 11.23
CA GLY A 32 7.02 -2.32 12.37
C GLY A 32 5.68 -2.13 13.09
N LYS A 33 5.33 -0.88 13.43
CA LYS A 33 4.04 -0.58 14.06
C LYS A 33 2.84 -0.94 13.19
N LEU A 34 3.00 -0.81 11.88
CA LEU A 34 1.95 -1.19 10.95
C LEU A 34 1.74 -2.71 10.90
N LEU A 35 2.81 -3.50 10.98
CA LEU A 35 2.71 -4.96 11.08
C LEU A 35 1.99 -5.37 12.37
N GLU A 36 2.40 -4.81 13.51
CA GLU A 36 1.75 -5.06 14.80
C GLU A 36 0.27 -4.70 14.75
N PHE A 37 -0.08 -3.51 14.23
CA PHE A 37 -1.47 -3.07 14.10
C PHE A 37 -2.30 -4.00 13.21
N LEU A 38 -1.75 -4.44 12.07
CA LEU A 38 -2.45 -5.35 11.16
C LEU A 38 -2.68 -6.71 11.83
N GLU A 39 -1.69 -7.23 12.55
CA GLU A 39 -1.81 -8.48 13.32
C GLU A 39 -2.89 -8.36 14.41
N ASP A 40 -2.91 -7.25 15.16
CA ASP A 40 -3.91 -6.98 16.20
C ASP A 40 -5.35 -6.98 15.67
N ILE A 41 -5.57 -6.59 14.41
CA ILE A 41 -6.89 -6.61 13.76
C ILE A 41 -7.15 -7.88 12.93
N GLY A 42 -6.27 -8.88 13.04
CA GLY A 42 -6.44 -10.19 12.39
C GLY A 42 -5.97 -10.27 10.93
N ILE A 43 -5.17 -9.31 10.48
CA ILE A 43 -4.58 -9.28 9.14
C ILE A 43 -3.11 -9.71 9.22
N SER A 44 -2.83 -10.94 8.81
CA SER A 44 -1.45 -11.44 8.73
C SER A 44 -0.84 -11.07 7.38
N ILE A 45 0.26 -10.30 7.40
CA ILE A 45 1.01 -9.90 6.22
C ILE A 45 2.50 -10.04 6.50
N SER A 46 3.28 -10.49 5.53
CA SER A 46 4.73 -10.59 5.71
C SER A 46 5.39 -9.21 5.64
N ALA A 47 6.45 -9.01 6.42
CA ALA A 47 7.26 -7.79 6.35
C ALA A 47 7.81 -7.52 4.93
N GLY A 48 8.14 -8.58 4.18
CA GLY A 48 8.61 -8.48 2.79
C GLY A 48 7.52 -8.00 1.83
N TYR A 49 6.29 -8.53 1.98
CA TYR A 49 5.15 -8.05 1.20
C TYR A 49 4.87 -6.57 1.49
N LEU A 50 4.85 -6.19 2.78
CA LEU A 50 4.59 -4.81 3.18
C LEU A 50 5.65 -3.85 2.62
N SER A 51 6.93 -4.21 2.71
CA SER A 51 8.03 -3.43 2.13
C SER A 51 7.85 -3.24 0.61
N ASN A 52 7.59 -4.33 -0.11
CA ASN A 52 7.37 -4.28 -1.55
C ASN A 52 6.16 -3.43 -1.93
N LEU A 53 5.06 -3.49 -1.17
CA LEU A 53 3.86 -2.68 -1.39
C LEU A 53 4.18 -1.18 -1.24
N LEU A 54 4.93 -0.80 -0.20
CA LEU A 54 5.30 0.59 0.04
C LEU A 54 6.28 1.13 -1.02
N ILE A 55 7.25 0.32 -1.45
CA ILE A 55 8.22 0.70 -2.50
C ILE A 55 7.52 0.90 -3.86
N LYS A 56 6.64 -0.03 -4.25
CA LYS A 56 5.91 0.07 -5.53
C LYS A 56 4.99 1.29 -5.55
N ASN A 57 4.22 1.51 -4.48
CA ASN A 57 3.38 2.70 -4.40
C ASN A 57 4.20 3.98 -4.41
N TYR A 58 5.36 4.02 -3.75
CA TYR A 58 6.22 5.20 -3.80
C TYR A 58 6.63 5.55 -5.24
N SER A 59 6.91 4.55 -6.08
CA SER A 59 7.21 4.76 -7.51
C SER A 59 5.99 5.28 -8.28
N ASP A 60 4.81 4.74 -8.02
CA ASP A 60 3.56 5.16 -8.69
C ASP A 60 3.14 6.58 -8.29
N PHE A 61 3.21 6.93 -7.00
CA PHE A 61 2.99 8.29 -6.49
C PHE A 61 4.00 9.32 -7.01
N LYS A 62 5.24 8.89 -7.31
CA LYS A 62 6.26 9.78 -7.89
C LYS A 62 5.99 10.09 -9.36
N SER A 63 5.30 9.19 -10.06
CA SER A 63 4.85 9.40 -11.44
C SER A 63 3.75 10.47 -11.52
N GLU A 64 2.79 10.48 -10.60
CA GLU A 64 1.71 11.50 -10.56
C GLU A 64 2.21 12.92 -10.23
N LYS A 65 3.34 13.06 -9.53
CA LYS A 65 3.92 14.39 -9.22
C LYS A 65 4.71 15.03 -10.38
N THR A 66 4.95 14.32 -11.48
CA THR A 66 5.74 14.85 -12.61
C THR A 66 4.86 15.59 -13.64
N GLU A 67 3.53 15.48 -13.54
CA GLU A 67 2.55 16.14 -14.42
C GLU A 67 1.87 17.36 -13.77
N VAL A 68 2.54 18.03 -12.82
CA VAL A 68 2.04 19.30 -12.24
C VAL A 68 3.14 20.37 -12.24
N PHE A 69 3.72 20.63 -13.40
CA PHE A 69 4.45 21.88 -13.69
C PHE A 69 4.24 22.26 -15.16
N LEU A 70 3.03 22.70 -15.49
CA LEU A 70 2.77 23.54 -16.66
C LEU A 70 1.98 24.76 -16.20
N TYR A 71 2.69 25.82 -15.85
CA TYR A 71 2.23 27.21 -15.87
C TYR A 71 3.38 28.09 -16.37
#